data_AF-A0A3B9RM94-F1
#
_entry.id   AF-A0A3B9RM94-F1
#
_cell.length_a   1.000
_cell.length_b   1.000
_cell.length_c   1.000
_cell.angle_alpha   90.00
_cell.angle_beta   90.00
_cell.angle_gamma   90.00
#
_symmetry.space_group_name_H-M   'P 1'
#
loop_
_entity.id
_entity.type
_entity.pdbx_description
1 polymer ?
#
loop_
_entity_poly.entity_id
_entity_poly.type
_entity_poly.pdbx_seq_one_letter_code
_entity_poly.pdbx_strand_id
1 'polypeptide(L)'
;MYNLKEIKKTCDLFFKAYQSYDDFIPDWLDSKPPLRKTVRAILSKADTVDLPEDFWKAQASLYIDAHMLTDPKSIRKMLKEVEPFASEDTRKALAFWADNPGFWCFYAIKETLGDDFFIIEDLVTGQTHLLHSSDIGYMQTDVAYRNKHYLSLMLFNGSCLQAIGFPKFNSLPASDLQFFLSLFSPGLALSPAINRNFIRLLDLESISSLPVFVEGDVALKQTWQSFRLKDFSIFDLEGTWDSQEKGRLQIYRFVQEAASYASLPNFSVLEAERGILTATLVRDNKSGEMGLLTSTDTSYTLFALLLNRSYPELDLPEKPSVSISLGLSLLLSEGTYPLPWNKFKGLLDAQDEYDDNPIPVPELTPERLQELLDLSGDDNHVDIRDVLSRPTAQKQAYQDTYQVDPNDKGFEMFDWPVPPLGIQDLFDSTLNDSVVFEVMEDKRSLDLFNTLTNGSYANLIEQDGLASFITSLFADAYPEKVSMFLMNAFLWSLYYKGSSWVPARSYALEILKMKSYPLTPIYFEREAFLQDFTSFIKRILCTRGLCSLAKRPSPEEVRLGTFTIKGSDAFYSLIRPGEYRSY
;
A
#
# COMPACT_ATOMS: atom_id res chain seq x y z
N MET A 1 28.04 -13.45 17.35
CA MET A 1 27.47 -12.11 17.63
C MET A 1 28.20 -11.14 16.70
N TYR A 2 27.48 -10.45 15.81
CA TYR A 2 28.09 -9.55 14.84
C TYR A 2 28.66 -8.30 15.53
N ASN A 3 29.82 -7.81 15.07
CA ASN A 3 30.33 -6.51 15.50
C ASN A 3 29.68 -5.40 14.67
N LEU A 4 28.39 -5.11 14.92
CA LEU A 4 27.58 -4.22 14.09
C LEU A 4 28.18 -2.81 13.92
N LYS A 5 28.89 -2.30 14.94
CA LYS A 5 29.57 -1.01 14.88
C LYS A 5 30.71 -0.98 13.86
N GLU A 6 31.45 -2.07 13.72
CA GLU A 6 32.52 -2.19 12.73
C GLU A 6 31.94 -2.42 11.33
N ILE A 7 30.90 -3.25 11.22
CA ILE A 7 30.20 -3.49 9.96
C ILE A 7 29.59 -2.18 9.43
N LYS A 8 28.99 -1.35 10.28
CA LYS A 8 28.43 -0.05 9.89
C LYS A 8 29.47 0.88 9.28
N LYS A 9 30.70 0.90 9.81
CA LYS A 9 31.80 1.66 9.20
C LYS A 9 32.15 1.17 7.80
N THR A 10 32.11 -0.15 7.58
CA THR A 10 32.28 -0.74 6.25
C THR A 10 31.13 -0.33 5.33
N CYS A 11 29.89 -0.36 5.82
CA CYS A 11 28.73 0.10 5.07
C CYS A 11 28.87 1.57 4.63
N ASP A 12 29.28 2.46 5.54
CA ASP A 12 29.46 3.88 5.25
C ASP A 12 30.56 4.12 4.19
N LEU A 13 31.64 3.34 4.24
CA LEU A 13 32.73 3.43 3.26
C LEU A 13 32.27 2.99 1.87
N PHE A 14 31.57 1.86 1.77
CA PHE A 14 31.04 1.37 0.50
C PHE A 14 29.90 2.24 -0.03
N PHE A 15 29.09 2.85 0.84
CA PHE A 15 28.07 3.81 0.45
C PHE A 15 28.67 5.10 -0.15
N LYS A 16 29.73 5.64 0.47
CA LYS A 16 30.48 6.78 -0.11
C LYS A 16 31.09 6.45 -1.46
N ALA A 17 31.62 5.23 -1.61
CA ALA A 17 32.13 4.76 -2.89
C ALA A 17 31.02 4.69 -3.95
N TYR A 18 29.82 4.21 -3.59
CA TYR A 18 28.65 4.22 -4.46
C TYR A 18 28.23 5.66 -4.84
N GLN A 19 28.15 6.60 -3.91
CA GLN A 19 27.80 7.99 -4.22
C GLN A 19 28.81 8.67 -5.16
N SER A 20 30.10 8.35 -5.02
CA SER A 20 31.13 8.90 -5.91
C SER A 20 31.06 8.38 -7.35
N TYR A 21 30.23 7.37 -7.62
CA TYR A 21 30.06 6.81 -8.94
C TYR A 21 29.07 7.61 -9.82
N ASP A 22 28.13 8.35 -9.23
CA ASP A 22 27.07 9.09 -9.95
C ASP A 22 27.61 10.03 -11.04
N ASP A 23 28.75 10.67 -10.78
CA ASP A 23 29.42 11.59 -11.71
C ASP A 23 29.80 10.94 -13.06
N PHE A 24 29.90 9.61 -13.12
CA PHE A 24 30.35 8.86 -14.29
C PHE A 24 29.22 8.16 -15.06
N ILE A 25 27.99 8.20 -14.52
CA ILE A 25 26.79 7.61 -15.14
C ILE A 25 26.52 8.17 -16.54
N PRO A 26 26.54 9.51 -16.76
CA PRO A 26 26.14 10.08 -18.05
C PRO A 26 27.00 9.58 -19.22
N ASP A 27 28.32 9.62 -19.07
CA ASP A 27 29.28 9.18 -20.09
C ASP A 27 29.14 7.69 -20.41
N TRP A 28 28.96 6.87 -19.38
CA TRP A 28 28.74 5.43 -19.56
C TRP A 28 27.44 5.16 -20.31
N LEU A 29 26.34 5.83 -19.92
CA LEU A 29 25.02 5.66 -20.53
C LEU A 29 25.01 6.10 -22.01
N ASP A 30 25.73 7.16 -22.36
CA ASP A 30 25.84 7.63 -23.74
C ASP A 30 26.54 6.61 -24.65
N SER A 31 27.44 5.79 -24.09
CA SER A 31 28.04 4.66 -24.81
C SER A 31 27.09 3.46 -25.00
N LYS A 32 25.86 3.51 -24.47
CA LYS A 32 24.88 2.41 -24.45
C LYS A 32 23.50 2.84 -25.00
N PRO A 33 23.36 3.02 -26.33
CA PRO A 33 22.10 3.46 -26.94
C PRO A 33 20.85 2.64 -26.55
N PRO A 34 20.91 1.30 -26.41
CA PRO A 34 19.75 0.53 -25.96
C PRO A 34 19.30 0.87 -24.54
N LEU A 35 20.24 1.05 -23.60
CA LEU A 35 19.91 1.41 -22.21
C LEU A 35 19.31 2.80 -22.14
N ARG A 36 19.88 3.76 -22.88
CA ARG A 36 19.34 5.13 -22.98
C ARG A 36 17.91 5.15 -23.51
N LYS A 37 17.57 4.26 -24.46
CA LYS A 37 16.19 4.13 -24.95
C LYS A 37 15.26 3.65 -23.83
N THR A 38 15.66 2.67 -23.04
CA THR A 38 14.88 2.18 -21.90
C THR A 38 14.73 3.23 -20.80
N VAL A 39 15.81 3.96 -20.46
CA VAL A 39 15.76 5.07 -19.49
C VAL A 39 14.71 6.11 -19.90
N ARG A 40 14.71 6.52 -21.17
CA ARG A 40 13.67 7.45 -21.68
C ARG A 40 12.27 6.87 -21.59
N ALA A 41 12.11 5.58 -21.84
CA ALA A 41 10.81 4.91 -21.73
C ALA A 41 10.33 4.78 -20.27
N ILE A 42 11.25 4.68 -19.29
CA ILE A 42 10.91 4.74 -17.87
C ILE A 42 10.45 6.16 -17.52
N LEU A 43 11.22 7.17 -17.90
CA LEU A 43 10.89 8.57 -17.62
C LEU A 43 9.58 9.01 -18.28
N SER A 44 9.29 8.55 -19.50
CA SER A 44 8.02 8.87 -20.18
C SER A 44 6.80 8.23 -19.52
N LYS A 45 6.95 7.29 -18.56
CA LYS A 45 5.80 6.80 -17.80
C LYS A 45 5.19 7.90 -16.93
N ALA A 46 5.97 8.91 -16.53
CA ALA A 46 5.48 10.10 -15.81
C ALA A 46 4.37 10.84 -16.59
N ASP A 47 4.35 10.73 -17.92
CA ASP A 47 3.32 11.35 -18.75
C ASP A 47 1.98 10.59 -18.72
N THR A 48 1.97 9.36 -18.20
CA THR A 48 0.85 8.41 -18.30
C THR A 48 0.37 7.84 -16.96
N VAL A 49 1.17 7.98 -15.91
CA VAL A 49 0.91 7.43 -14.58
C VAL A 49 1.23 8.52 -13.57
N ASP A 50 0.23 8.85 -12.75
CA ASP A 50 0.27 9.93 -11.78
C ASP A 50 1.07 9.52 -10.53
N LEU A 51 2.39 9.53 -10.66
CA LEU A 51 3.35 9.33 -9.57
C LEU A 51 4.40 10.46 -9.62
N PRO A 52 4.98 10.86 -8.47
CA PRO A 52 5.95 11.95 -8.41
C PRO A 52 7.10 11.77 -9.42
N GLU A 53 7.54 12.86 -10.05
CA GLU A 53 8.61 12.80 -11.06
C GLU A 53 9.89 12.16 -10.51
N ASP A 54 10.19 12.42 -9.23
CA ASP A 54 11.37 11.89 -8.54
C ASP A 54 11.32 10.37 -8.36
N PHE A 55 10.12 9.77 -8.30
CA PHE A 55 9.97 8.32 -8.35
C PHE A 55 10.49 7.77 -9.67
N TRP A 56 10.09 8.34 -10.81
CA TRP A 56 10.53 7.87 -12.13
C TRP A 56 12.03 8.10 -12.36
N LYS A 57 12.59 9.20 -11.85
CA LYS A 57 14.04 9.42 -11.83
C LYS A 57 14.76 8.35 -11.00
N ALA A 58 14.24 8.02 -9.83
CA ALA A 58 14.81 6.96 -9.00
C ALA A 58 14.74 5.59 -9.68
N GLN A 59 13.63 5.25 -10.36
CA GLN A 59 13.51 4.01 -11.14
C GLN A 59 14.48 3.96 -12.33
N ALA A 60 14.67 5.09 -13.01
CA ALA A 60 15.64 5.21 -14.10
C ALA A 60 17.08 5.04 -13.60
N SER A 61 17.41 5.61 -12.44
CA SER A 61 18.71 5.44 -11.79
C SER A 61 18.95 3.98 -11.40
N LEU A 62 17.97 3.36 -10.72
CA LEU A 62 18.04 1.95 -10.31
C LEU A 62 18.19 1.01 -11.51
N TYR A 63 17.58 1.32 -12.65
CA TYR A 63 17.77 0.56 -13.90
C TYR A 63 19.21 0.63 -14.41
N ILE A 64 19.82 1.82 -14.38
CA ILE A 64 21.23 2.04 -14.78
C ILE A 64 22.15 1.25 -13.84
N ASP A 65 21.95 1.41 -12.53
CA ASP A 65 22.69 0.72 -11.47
C ASP A 65 22.62 -0.79 -11.66
N ALA A 66 21.43 -1.33 -11.88
CA ALA A 66 21.22 -2.75 -12.07
C ALA A 66 21.98 -3.27 -13.29
N HIS A 67 22.03 -2.54 -14.40
CA HIS A 67 22.79 -2.97 -15.58
C HIS A 67 24.30 -2.88 -15.40
N MET A 68 24.76 -1.93 -14.59
CA MET A 68 26.17 -1.69 -14.42
C MET A 68 26.76 -2.58 -13.32
N LEU A 69 26.14 -2.59 -12.14
CA LEU A 69 26.64 -3.22 -10.92
C LEU A 69 26.44 -4.73 -10.90
N THR A 70 25.58 -5.28 -11.77
CA THR A 70 25.40 -6.74 -11.89
C THR A 70 26.27 -7.37 -12.99
N ASP A 71 26.95 -6.57 -13.82
CA ASP A 71 27.84 -7.04 -14.88
C ASP A 71 29.32 -6.76 -14.56
N PRO A 72 30.11 -7.76 -14.14
CA PRO A 72 31.54 -7.63 -13.87
C PRO A 72 32.33 -6.94 -14.99
N LYS A 73 31.94 -7.10 -16.25
CA LYS A 73 32.65 -6.45 -17.38
C LYS A 73 32.40 -4.95 -17.39
N SER A 74 31.16 -4.53 -17.11
CA SER A 74 30.78 -3.13 -16.99
C SER A 74 31.47 -2.47 -15.81
N ILE A 75 31.51 -3.13 -14.64
CA ILE A 75 32.24 -2.63 -13.46
C ILE A 75 33.74 -2.47 -13.74
N ARG A 76 34.39 -3.48 -14.37
CA ARG A 76 35.83 -3.37 -14.71
C ARG A 76 36.13 -2.30 -15.73
N LYS A 77 35.24 -2.08 -16.69
CA LYS A 77 35.36 -0.99 -17.66
C LYS A 77 35.29 0.36 -16.93
N MET A 78 34.30 0.50 -16.06
CA MET A 78 34.15 1.70 -15.24
C MET A 78 35.35 1.97 -14.35
N LEU A 79 35.83 0.95 -13.63
CA LEU A 79 37.01 1.06 -12.78
C LEU A 79 38.20 1.69 -13.54
N LYS A 80 38.40 1.33 -14.81
CA LYS A 80 39.47 1.91 -15.66
C LYS A 80 39.19 3.35 -16.06
N GLU A 81 37.93 3.72 -16.30
CA GLU A 81 37.53 5.07 -16.70
C GLU A 81 37.62 6.05 -15.53
N VAL A 82 37.24 5.61 -14.32
CA VAL A 82 37.25 6.44 -13.12
C VAL A 82 38.58 6.44 -12.39
N GLU A 83 39.48 5.48 -12.67
CA GLU A 83 40.79 5.33 -12.01
C GLU A 83 41.58 6.63 -11.82
N PRO A 84 41.65 7.55 -12.82
CA PRO A 84 42.45 8.77 -12.68
C PRO A 84 41.88 9.80 -11.68
N PHE A 85 40.59 9.70 -11.35
CA PHE A 85 39.85 10.72 -10.59
C PHE A 85 39.23 10.18 -9.29
N ALA A 86 39.04 8.86 -9.20
CA ALA A 86 38.43 8.21 -8.06
C ALA A 86 39.36 8.14 -6.84
N SER A 87 38.78 8.30 -5.66
CA SER A 87 39.49 8.10 -4.39
C SER A 87 40.04 6.67 -4.29
N GLU A 88 41.03 6.44 -3.41
CA GLU A 88 41.55 5.09 -3.17
C GLU A 88 40.44 4.13 -2.67
N ASP A 89 39.53 4.62 -1.84
CA ASP A 89 38.43 3.84 -1.30
C ASP A 89 37.40 3.48 -2.38
N THR A 90 37.06 4.43 -3.26
CA THR A 90 36.20 4.19 -4.43
C THR A 90 36.80 3.12 -5.34
N ARG A 91 38.10 3.20 -5.65
CA ARG A 91 38.79 2.21 -6.49
C ARG A 91 38.79 0.82 -5.86
N LYS A 92 39.01 0.73 -4.53
CA LYS A 92 38.96 -0.54 -3.80
C LYS A 92 37.56 -1.15 -3.81
N ALA A 93 36.53 -0.35 -3.57
CA ALA A 93 35.14 -0.81 -3.60
C ALA A 93 34.73 -1.31 -4.99
N LEU A 94 35.03 -0.54 -6.06
CA LEU A 94 34.75 -0.94 -7.44
C LEU A 94 35.52 -2.21 -7.85
N ALA A 95 36.78 -2.34 -7.45
CA ALA A 95 37.55 -3.56 -7.66
C ALA A 95 36.94 -4.76 -6.92
N PHE A 96 36.48 -4.55 -5.68
CA PHE A 96 35.78 -5.57 -4.90
C PHE A 96 34.47 -6.01 -5.58
N TRP A 97 33.64 -5.06 -6.04
CA TRP A 97 32.39 -5.36 -6.74
C TRP A 97 32.60 -5.97 -8.13
N ALA A 98 33.74 -5.71 -8.79
CA ALA A 98 34.07 -6.37 -10.04
C ALA A 98 34.22 -7.90 -9.87
N ASP A 99 34.64 -8.34 -8.68
CA ASP A 99 34.78 -9.76 -8.33
C ASP A 99 33.58 -10.28 -7.52
N ASN A 100 32.78 -9.38 -6.93
CA ASN A 100 31.57 -9.65 -6.18
C ASN A 100 30.41 -8.77 -6.71
N PRO A 101 29.92 -9.03 -7.94
CA PRO A 101 28.91 -8.18 -8.56
C PRO A 101 27.61 -8.19 -7.76
N GLY A 102 26.87 -7.10 -7.88
CA GLY A 102 25.54 -6.99 -7.32
C GLY A 102 24.55 -7.99 -7.91
N PHE A 103 23.46 -8.21 -7.21
CA PHE A 103 22.39 -9.09 -7.62
C PHE A 103 21.05 -8.61 -7.07
N TRP A 104 19.96 -8.98 -7.74
CA TRP A 104 18.62 -8.75 -7.21
C TRP A 104 18.30 -9.82 -6.18
N CYS A 105 17.78 -9.39 -5.03
CA CYS A 105 17.37 -10.27 -3.95
C CYS A 105 15.89 -10.02 -3.66
N PHE A 106 15.07 -11.08 -3.64
CA PHE A 106 13.69 -11.05 -3.19
C PHE A 106 13.61 -11.72 -1.82
N TYR A 107 13.26 -10.99 -0.77
CA TYR A 107 13.51 -11.43 0.60
C TYR A 107 12.40 -11.06 1.59
N ALA A 108 12.37 -11.80 2.69
CA ALA A 108 11.61 -11.46 3.89
C ALA A 108 12.57 -11.15 5.05
N ILE A 109 12.16 -10.26 5.95
CA ILE A 109 12.90 -9.99 7.19
C ILE A 109 12.58 -11.09 8.21
N LYS A 110 13.62 -11.71 8.77
CA LYS A 110 13.51 -12.71 9.84
C LYS A 110 13.72 -12.12 11.21
N GLU A 111 14.66 -11.19 11.33
CA GLU A 111 15.05 -10.58 12.60
C GLU A 111 15.53 -9.15 12.38
N THR A 112 15.11 -8.23 13.25
CA THR A 112 15.60 -6.85 13.28
C THR A 112 16.61 -6.72 14.41
N LEU A 113 17.85 -6.33 14.08
CA LEU A 113 18.96 -6.24 15.03
C LEU A 113 19.19 -4.82 15.60
N GLY A 114 18.42 -3.82 15.11
CA GLY A 114 18.61 -2.40 15.41
C GLY A 114 19.64 -1.73 14.49
N ASP A 115 19.74 -0.40 14.55
CA ASP A 115 20.65 0.41 13.71
C ASP A 115 20.56 0.09 12.20
N ASP A 116 19.35 -0.15 11.69
CA ASP A 116 19.06 -0.51 10.29
C ASP A 116 19.69 -1.84 9.83
N PHE A 117 20.04 -2.72 10.77
CA PHE A 117 20.48 -4.09 10.48
C PHE A 117 19.35 -5.11 10.59
N PHE A 118 19.33 -6.02 9.61
CA PHE A 118 18.32 -7.06 9.48
C PHE A 118 18.97 -8.41 9.14
N ILE A 119 18.44 -9.49 9.71
CA ILE A 119 18.62 -10.83 9.15
C ILE A 119 17.48 -11.06 8.16
N ILE A 120 17.84 -11.30 6.91
CA ILE A 120 16.89 -11.54 5.82
C ILE A 120 17.03 -12.95 5.28
N GLU A 121 15.94 -13.52 4.78
CA GLU A 121 15.94 -14.75 3.98
C GLU A 121 15.64 -14.39 2.52
N ASP A 122 16.56 -14.72 1.61
CA ASP A 122 16.28 -14.74 0.18
C ASP A 122 15.25 -15.82 -0.12
N LEU A 123 14.05 -15.41 -0.52
CA LEU A 123 12.91 -16.29 -0.75
C LEU A 123 13.04 -17.12 -2.04
N VAL A 124 14.01 -16.81 -2.90
CA VAL A 124 14.31 -17.59 -4.11
C VAL A 124 15.33 -18.69 -3.82
N THR A 125 16.36 -18.40 -3.01
CA THR A 125 17.46 -19.34 -2.74
C THR A 125 17.39 -20.03 -1.38
N GLY A 126 16.58 -19.49 -0.45
CA GLY A 126 16.53 -19.89 0.96
C GLY A 126 17.75 -19.45 1.77
N GLN A 127 18.66 -18.67 1.19
CA GLN A 127 19.87 -18.22 1.90
C GLN A 127 19.56 -17.10 2.88
N THR A 128 20.22 -17.14 4.04
CA THR A 128 20.12 -16.09 5.04
C THR A 128 21.29 -15.12 4.92
N HIS A 129 21.00 -13.82 4.98
CA HIS A 129 21.99 -12.77 4.87
C HIS A 129 21.82 -11.72 5.98
N LEU A 130 22.93 -11.10 6.37
CA LEU A 130 22.90 -9.83 7.11
C LEU A 130 22.75 -8.69 6.09
N LEU A 131 21.74 -7.86 6.28
CA LEU A 131 21.45 -6.67 5.48
C LEU A 131 21.60 -5.42 6.35
N HIS A 132 22.16 -4.35 5.78
CA HIS A 132 22.05 -2.99 6.31
C HIS A 132 21.32 -2.10 5.30
N SER A 133 20.20 -1.50 5.69
CA SER A 133 19.43 -0.59 4.84
C SER A 133 18.54 0.33 5.67
N SER A 134 18.84 1.63 5.65
CA SER A 134 18.02 2.66 6.28
C SER A 134 16.63 2.75 5.67
N ASP A 135 16.50 2.52 4.36
CA ASP A 135 15.20 2.55 3.68
C ASP A 135 14.29 1.42 4.17
N ILE A 136 14.83 0.21 4.38
CA ILE A 136 14.08 -0.87 5.00
C ILE A 136 13.73 -0.53 6.46
N GLY A 137 14.65 0.09 7.20
CA GLY A 137 14.39 0.61 8.54
C GLY A 137 13.20 1.57 8.57
N TYR A 138 13.18 2.54 7.65
CA TYR A 138 12.06 3.46 7.46
C TYR A 138 10.77 2.71 7.10
N MET A 139 10.81 1.78 6.15
CA MET A 139 9.66 0.98 5.74
C MET A 139 9.08 0.10 6.87
N GLN A 140 9.89 -0.30 7.86
CA GLN A 140 9.38 -1.03 9.03
C GLN A 140 8.52 -0.16 9.96
N THR A 141 8.58 1.17 9.84
CA THR A 141 7.79 2.08 10.68
C THR A 141 6.35 2.22 10.21
N ASP A 142 6.08 1.96 8.92
CA ASP A 142 4.75 2.09 8.32
C ASP A 142 4.03 0.74 8.19
N VAL A 143 2.75 0.69 8.59
CA VAL A 143 1.90 -0.50 8.44
C VAL A 143 1.73 -0.94 7.00
N ALA A 144 1.75 0.00 6.05
CA ALA A 144 1.58 -0.30 4.62
C ALA A 144 2.75 -1.10 4.05
N TYR A 145 3.96 -0.91 4.59
CA TYR A 145 5.20 -1.47 4.05
C TYR A 145 5.83 -2.53 4.94
N ARG A 146 5.53 -2.55 6.25
CA ARG A 146 6.06 -3.54 7.20
C ARG A 146 5.53 -4.94 6.90
N ASN A 147 6.34 -5.96 7.23
CA ASN A 147 6.01 -7.38 7.03
C ASN A 147 5.64 -7.76 5.59
N LYS A 148 6.10 -6.99 4.61
CA LYS A 148 6.01 -7.33 3.19
C LYS A 148 7.23 -8.16 2.77
N HIS A 149 7.18 -8.71 1.57
CA HIS A 149 8.39 -9.17 0.90
C HIS A 149 9.00 -8.01 0.13
N TYR A 150 10.33 -7.93 0.14
CA TYR A 150 11.08 -6.84 -0.46
C TYR A 150 11.89 -7.34 -1.64
N LEU A 151 12.00 -6.52 -2.68
CA LEU A 151 12.88 -6.74 -3.83
C LEU A 151 13.85 -5.57 -3.92
N SER A 152 15.15 -5.85 -3.81
CA SER A 152 16.19 -4.81 -3.89
C SER A 152 17.37 -5.30 -4.74
N LEU A 153 18.03 -4.35 -5.40
CA LEU A 153 19.38 -4.57 -5.90
C LEU A 153 20.33 -4.54 -4.69
N MET A 154 21.12 -5.60 -4.52
CA MET A 154 22.00 -5.78 -3.37
C MET A 154 23.47 -5.72 -3.81
N LEU A 155 24.28 -5.02 -3.02
CA LEU A 155 25.73 -5.07 -3.08
C LEU A 155 26.29 -5.72 -1.82
N PHE A 156 27.24 -6.64 -1.99
CA PHE A 156 28.01 -7.16 -0.88
C PHE A 156 29.23 -6.26 -0.64
N ASN A 157 29.52 -5.95 0.63
CA ASN A 157 30.67 -5.12 1.02
C ASN A 157 31.79 -5.91 1.73
N GLY A 158 31.70 -7.25 1.72
CA GLY A 158 32.62 -8.12 2.46
C GLY A 158 32.13 -8.52 3.86
N SER A 159 31.19 -7.77 4.43
CA SER A 159 30.65 -8.02 5.78
C SER A 159 29.13 -8.25 5.80
N CYS A 160 28.38 -7.49 5.01
CA CYS A 160 26.92 -7.61 4.88
C CYS A 160 26.46 -7.18 3.48
N LEU A 161 25.18 -7.37 3.20
CA LEU A 161 24.50 -6.79 2.04
C LEU A 161 24.09 -5.35 2.32
N GLN A 162 24.06 -4.52 1.28
CA GLN A 162 23.49 -3.17 1.27
C GLN A 162 22.50 -3.07 0.11
N ALA A 163 21.29 -2.58 0.38
CA ALA A 163 20.31 -2.30 -0.65
C ALA A 163 20.67 -1.02 -1.41
N ILE A 164 20.49 -1.06 -2.74
CA ILE A 164 20.71 0.06 -3.65
C ILE A 164 19.38 0.51 -4.23
N GLY A 165 19.15 1.83 -4.21
CA GLY A 165 17.88 2.45 -4.55
C GLY A 165 16.77 2.09 -3.55
N PHE A 166 15.58 2.62 -3.81
CA PHE A 166 14.43 2.37 -2.96
C PHE A 166 13.97 0.90 -3.09
N PRO A 167 13.85 0.13 -1.98
CA PRO A 167 13.35 -1.23 -2.03
C PRO A 167 11.92 -1.27 -2.57
N LYS A 168 11.67 -2.19 -3.50
CA LYS A 168 10.29 -2.51 -3.91
C LYS A 168 9.68 -3.45 -2.87
N PHE A 169 8.38 -3.40 -2.67
CA PHE A 169 7.70 -4.24 -1.68
C PHE A 169 6.39 -4.79 -2.25
N ASN A 170 5.99 -5.97 -1.79
CA ASN A 170 4.71 -6.58 -2.14
C ASN A 170 4.32 -7.68 -1.14
N SER A 171 3.07 -8.11 -1.20
CA SER A 171 2.59 -9.30 -0.46
C SER A 171 2.75 -10.60 -1.27
N LEU A 172 3.44 -10.56 -2.42
CA LEU A 172 3.50 -11.70 -3.34
C LEU A 172 4.47 -12.76 -2.81
N PRO A 173 4.11 -14.05 -2.84
CA PRO A 173 5.09 -15.11 -2.56
C PRO A 173 6.15 -15.20 -3.67
N ALA A 174 7.28 -15.85 -3.41
CA ALA A 174 8.34 -16.03 -4.41
C ALA A 174 7.88 -16.75 -5.67
N SER A 175 6.93 -17.68 -5.55
CA SER A 175 6.31 -18.37 -6.69
C SER A 175 5.63 -17.40 -7.66
N ASP A 176 5.02 -16.33 -7.15
CA ASP A 176 4.31 -15.34 -7.95
C ASP A 176 5.29 -14.46 -8.72
N LEU A 177 6.35 -13.99 -8.08
CA LEU A 177 7.40 -13.23 -8.74
C LEU A 177 8.09 -14.08 -9.83
N GLN A 178 8.38 -15.35 -9.53
CA GLN A 178 8.95 -16.28 -10.50
C GLN A 178 8.00 -16.53 -11.68
N PHE A 179 6.71 -16.73 -11.42
CA PHE A 179 5.71 -16.87 -12.48
C PHE A 179 5.66 -15.60 -13.35
N PHE A 180 5.53 -14.42 -12.75
CA PHE A 180 5.48 -13.14 -13.46
C PHE A 180 6.68 -12.95 -14.39
N LEU A 181 7.90 -13.19 -13.90
CA LEU A 181 9.12 -13.07 -14.70
C LEU A 181 9.20 -14.15 -15.80
N SER A 182 8.68 -15.36 -15.53
CA SER A 182 8.65 -16.46 -16.51
C SER A 182 7.81 -16.15 -17.74
N LEU A 183 6.81 -15.27 -17.64
CA LEU A 183 5.98 -14.82 -18.76
C LEU A 183 6.82 -14.13 -19.86
N PHE A 184 7.95 -13.52 -19.50
CA PHE A 184 8.79 -12.75 -20.42
C PHE A 184 10.19 -13.35 -20.62
N SER A 185 10.68 -14.11 -19.64
CA SER A 185 12.04 -14.63 -19.62
C SER A 185 12.09 -15.99 -18.93
N PRO A 186 11.44 -17.01 -19.53
CA PRO A 186 11.37 -18.34 -18.95
C PRO A 186 12.77 -18.94 -18.77
N GLY A 187 13.04 -19.48 -17.59
CA GLY A 187 14.30 -20.14 -17.26
C GLY A 187 15.49 -19.22 -16.97
N LEU A 188 15.31 -17.89 -16.99
CA LEU A 188 16.36 -16.98 -16.52
C LEU A 188 16.37 -16.90 -14.98
N ALA A 189 17.56 -16.77 -14.41
CA ALA A 189 17.72 -16.41 -13.00
C ALA A 189 17.16 -14.99 -12.72
N LEU A 190 16.92 -14.67 -11.45
CA LEU A 190 16.26 -13.44 -11.01
C LEU A 190 16.89 -12.16 -11.58
N SER A 191 18.21 -11.95 -11.38
CA SER A 191 18.86 -10.71 -11.82
C SER A 191 18.82 -10.50 -13.34
N PRO A 192 19.21 -11.48 -14.19
CA PRO A 192 19.06 -11.34 -15.64
C PRO A 192 17.62 -11.14 -16.10
N ALA A 193 16.65 -11.80 -15.46
CA ALA A 193 15.23 -11.65 -15.78
C ALA A 193 14.73 -10.23 -15.49
N ILE A 194 15.08 -9.67 -14.33
CA ILE A 194 14.71 -8.30 -13.96
C ILE A 194 15.38 -7.29 -14.88
N ASN A 195 16.70 -7.35 -15.06
CA ASN A 195 17.43 -6.37 -15.87
C ASN A 195 16.88 -6.31 -17.31
N ARG A 196 16.56 -7.47 -17.89
CA ARG A 196 15.99 -7.54 -19.24
C ARG A 196 14.57 -6.98 -19.34
N ASN A 197 13.79 -7.09 -18.27
CA ASN A 197 12.35 -6.76 -18.26
C ASN A 197 12.02 -5.68 -17.23
N PHE A 198 12.94 -4.77 -16.93
CA PHE A 198 12.79 -3.82 -15.82
C PHE A 198 11.52 -2.97 -15.91
N ILE A 199 11.14 -2.52 -17.12
CA ILE A 199 9.89 -1.78 -17.32
C ILE A 199 8.67 -2.60 -16.88
N ARG A 200 8.67 -3.92 -17.13
CA ARG A 200 7.59 -4.82 -16.69
C ARG A 200 7.59 -5.01 -15.18
N LEU A 201 8.77 -5.00 -14.55
CA LEU A 201 8.86 -5.04 -13.09
C LEU A 201 8.11 -3.87 -12.44
N LEU A 202 8.10 -2.69 -13.09
CA LEU A 202 7.36 -1.52 -12.60
C LEU A 202 5.84 -1.72 -12.60
N ASP A 203 5.32 -2.68 -13.37
CA ASP A 203 3.88 -2.98 -13.37
C ASP A 203 3.45 -3.58 -12.00
N LEU A 204 4.38 -4.21 -11.24
CA LEU A 204 4.12 -4.72 -9.88
C LEU A 204 3.89 -3.62 -8.84
N GLU A 205 4.26 -2.37 -9.13
CA GLU A 205 4.07 -1.25 -8.19
C GLU A 205 2.59 -0.99 -7.93
N SER A 206 1.75 -1.19 -8.95
CA SER A 206 0.28 -1.04 -8.86
C SER A 206 -0.38 -1.98 -7.85
N ILE A 207 0.31 -3.06 -7.46
CA ILE A 207 -0.19 -4.06 -6.50
C ILE A 207 0.69 -4.18 -5.25
N SER A 208 1.64 -3.27 -5.06
CA SER A 208 2.61 -3.30 -3.95
C SER A 208 1.94 -3.23 -2.57
N SER A 209 0.92 -2.37 -2.45
CA SER A 209 0.16 -2.13 -1.22
C SER A 209 -0.89 -3.20 -0.94
N LEU A 210 -1.34 -3.94 -1.96
CA LEU A 210 -2.42 -4.92 -1.80
C LEU A 210 -2.08 -5.95 -0.72
N PRO A 211 -3.02 -6.27 0.19
CA PRO A 211 -2.82 -7.32 1.17
C PRO A 211 -2.84 -8.71 0.51
N VAL A 212 -2.46 -9.73 1.27
CA VAL A 212 -2.82 -11.10 0.88
C VAL A 212 -4.33 -11.22 1.07
N PHE A 213 -5.03 -11.58 -0.01
CA PHE A 213 -6.47 -11.85 0.05
C PHE A 213 -6.68 -13.22 0.70
N VAL A 214 -7.38 -13.23 1.83
CA VAL A 214 -7.68 -14.44 2.60
C VAL A 214 -9.16 -14.47 2.97
N GLU A 215 -9.74 -15.66 2.98
CA GLU A 215 -11.05 -15.93 3.58
C GLU A 215 -10.84 -16.94 4.71
N GLY A 216 -11.06 -16.52 5.96
CA GLY A 216 -10.60 -17.27 7.12
C GLY A 216 -9.08 -17.44 7.09
N ASP A 217 -8.62 -18.70 7.13
CA ASP A 217 -7.19 -19.06 7.06
C ASP A 217 -6.72 -19.46 5.64
N VAL A 218 -7.59 -19.29 4.63
CA VAL A 218 -7.32 -19.76 3.26
C VAL A 218 -6.99 -18.59 2.34
N ALA A 219 -5.80 -18.65 1.73
CA ALA A 219 -5.38 -17.65 0.75
C ALA A 219 -6.12 -17.84 -0.58
N LEU A 220 -6.74 -16.76 -1.06
CA LEU A 220 -7.39 -16.72 -2.36
C LEU A 220 -6.35 -16.63 -3.48
N LYS A 221 -6.55 -17.45 -4.51
CA LYS A 221 -5.63 -17.63 -5.62
C LYS A 221 -6.36 -17.71 -6.94
N GLN A 222 -5.61 -17.62 -8.02
CA GLN A 222 -6.03 -18.12 -9.32
C GLN A 222 -5.14 -19.31 -9.68
N THR A 223 -5.76 -20.48 -9.85
CA THR A 223 -5.05 -21.68 -10.33
C THR A 223 -5.42 -21.96 -11.77
N TRP A 224 -4.48 -22.42 -12.59
CA TRP A 224 -4.75 -22.87 -13.95
C TRP A 224 -4.08 -24.20 -14.26
N GLN A 225 -4.85 -25.11 -14.85
CA GLN A 225 -4.36 -26.37 -15.40
C GLN A 225 -4.91 -26.60 -16.80
N SER A 226 -4.04 -26.67 -17.79
CA SER A 226 -4.41 -27.08 -19.14
C SER A 226 -4.41 -28.61 -19.29
N PHE A 227 -5.34 -29.13 -20.06
CA PHE A 227 -5.41 -30.54 -20.44
C PHE A 227 -6.18 -30.70 -21.77
N ARG A 228 -6.35 -31.93 -22.25
CA ARG A 228 -7.07 -32.19 -23.51
C ARG A 228 -7.98 -33.40 -23.37
N LEU A 229 -9.25 -33.24 -23.78
CA LEU A 229 -10.23 -34.31 -23.92
C LEU A 229 -10.90 -34.24 -25.28
N LYS A 230 -10.85 -35.36 -26.01
CA LYS A 230 -11.54 -35.49 -27.29
C LYS A 230 -13.05 -35.52 -27.09
N ASP A 231 -13.49 -36.41 -26.20
CA ASP A 231 -14.90 -36.58 -25.86
C ASP A 231 -15.07 -36.08 -24.42
N PHE A 232 -15.89 -35.06 -24.24
CA PHE A 232 -16.21 -34.51 -22.93
C PHE A 232 -17.68 -34.10 -22.92
N SER A 233 -18.37 -34.53 -21.87
CA SER A 233 -19.73 -34.19 -21.53
C SER A 233 -19.75 -33.65 -20.11
N ILE A 234 -20.33 -32.47 -19.93
CA ILE A 234 -20.48 -31.87 -18.60
C ILE A 234 -21.37 -32.71 -17.68
N PHE A 235 -22.29 -33.49 -18.25
CA PHE A 235 -23.20 -34.36 -17.51
C PHE A 235 -22.51 -35.56 -16.85
N ASP A 236 -21.27 -35.86 -17.23
CA ASP A 236 -20.47 -36.92 -16.60
C ASP A 236 -19.78 -36.40 -15.32
N LEU A 237 -19.79 -35.10 -15.08
CA LEU A 237 -19.30 -34.49 -13.85
C LEU A 237 -20.44 -34.37 -12.83
N GLU A 238 -20.12 -34.65 -11.57
CA GLU A 238 -21.04 -34.40 -10.47
C GLU A 238 -21.19 -32.89 -10.20
N GLY A 239 -22.31 -32.54 -9.56
CA GLY A 239 -22.69 -31.17 -9.24
C GLY A 239 -23.52 -30.50 -10.34
N THR A 240 -23.89 -29.26 -10.09
CA THR A 240 -24.60 -28.40 -11.04
C THR A 240 -23.63 -27.43 -11.67
N TRP A 241 -23.67 -27.36 -13.00
CA TRP A 241 -22.80 -26.53 -13.81
C TRP A 241 -23.62 -25.68 -14.76
N ASP A 242 -23.38 -24.37 -14.75
CA ASP A 242 -23.90 -23.47 -15.77
C ASP A 242 -22.99 -23.53 -16.99
N SER A 243 -23.55 -23.42 -18.19
CA SER A 243 -22.79 -23.50 -19.42
C SER A 243 -23.11 -22.34 -20.36
N GLN A 244 -22.07 -21.82 -21.01
CA GLN A 244 -22.20 -20.79 -22.04
C GLN A 244 -21.29 -21.16 -23.22
N GLU A 245 -21.73 -20.86 -24.44
CA GLU A 245 -21.00 -21.12 -25.67
C GLU A 245 -20.78 -19.83 -26.46
N LYS A 246 -19.56 -19.64 -26.98
CA LYS A 246 -19.20 -18.51 -27.84
C LYS A 246 -18.42 -19.03 -29.04
N GLY A 247 -19.14 -19.33 -30.12
CA GLY A 247 -18.58 -19.98 -31.29
C GLY A 247 -18.04 -21.36 -30.96
N ARG A 248 -16.75 -21.63 -31.23
CA ARG A 248 -16.14 -22.94 -30.93
C ARG A 248 -15.71 -23.13 -29.47
N LEU A 249 -15.79 -22.08 -28.67
CA LEU A 249 -15.34 -22.11 -27.28
C LEU A 249 -16.56 -22.28 -26.36
N GLN A 250 -16.40 -23.07 -25.31
CA GLN A 250 -17.42 -23.34 -24.32
C GLN A 250 -16.85 -23.14 -22.92
N ILE A 251 -17.67 -22.62 -22.01
CA ILE A 251 -17.33 -22.42 -20.60
C ILE A 251 -18.39 -23.11 -19.75
N TYR A 252 -17.95 -23.75 -18.68
CA TYR A 252 -18.79 -24.36 -17.65
C TYR A 252 -18.38 -23.82 -16.30
N ARG A 253 -19.34 -23.33 -15.51
CA ARG A 253 -19.11 -22.74 -14.19
C ARG A 253 -19.81 -23.58 -13.15
N PHE A 254 -19.08 -23.98 -12.12
CA PHE A 254 -19.65 -24.74 -11.02
C PHE A 254 -20.58 -23.86 -10.20
N VAL A 255 -21.80 -24.34 -9.95
CA VAL A 255 -22.84 -23.61 -9.22
C VAL A 255 -23.12 -24.26 -7.87
N GLN A 256 -23.26 -25.59 -7.85
CA GLN A 256 -23.68 -26.30 -6.65
C GLN A 256 -23.11 -27.71 -6.57
N GLU A 257 -22.77 -28.12 -5.35
CA GLU A 257 -22.29 -29.46 -5.01
C GLU A 257 -23.37 -30.52 -5.17
N ALA A 258 -22.97 -31.71 -5.61
CA ALA A 258 -23.84 -32.88 -5.55
C ALA A 258 -23.95 -33.41 -4.11
N ALA A 259 -25.08 -34.03 -3.78
CA ALA A 259 -25.28 -34.66 -2.47
C ALA A 259 -24.24 -35.75 -2.14
N SER A 260 -23.62 -36.36 -3.15
CA SER A 260 -22.53 -37.33 -3.01
C SER A 260 -21.28 -36.73 -2.37
N TYR A 261 -21.07 -35.42 -2.44
CA TYR A 261 -19.85 -34.78 -1.92
C TYR A 261 -19.74 -34.91 -0.40
N ALA A 262 -20.87 -35.00 0.31
CA ALA A 262 -20.93 -35.23 1.75
C ALA A 262 -20.24 -36.54 2.20
N SER A 263 -20.01 -37.48 1.27
CA SER A 263 -19.32 -38.74 1.52
C SER A 263 -17.82 -38.72 1.18
N LEU A 264 -17.29 -37.59 0.70
CA LEU A 264 -15.87 -37.48 0.36
C LEU A 264 -15.01 -37.44 1.62
N PRO A 265 -13.81 -38.08 1.63
CA PRO A 265 -12.92 -38.12 2.80
C PRO A 265 -12.54 -36.75 3.37
N ASN A 266 -12.56 -35.70 2.53
CA ASN A 266 -12.18 -34.34 2.88
C ASN A 266 -13.37 -33.36 2.87
N PHE A 267 -14.61 -33.86 2.96
CA PHE A 267 -15.81 -33.01 2.87
C PHE A 267 -15.82 -31.87 3.90
N SER A 268 -15.28 -32.07 5.10
CA SER A 268 -15.20 -31.02 6.12
C SER A 268 -14.36 -29.81 5.69
N VAL A 269 -13.34 -30.01 4.83
CA VAL A 269 -12.54 -28.91 4.27
C VAL A 269 -13.33 -28.17 3.21
N LEU A 270 -14.06 -28.92 2.36
CA LEU A 270 -14.95 -28.34 1.35
C LEU A 270 -16.08 -27.53 1.97
N GLU A 271 -16.66 -28.04 3.05
CA GLU A 271 -17.73 -27.36 3.79
C GLU A 271 -17.23 -26.06 4.42
N ALA A 272 -16.00 -26.04 4.97
CA ALA A 272 -15.40 -24.84 5.53
C ALA A 272 -15.07 -23.78 4.46
N GLU A 273 -14.67 -24.20 3.25
CA GLU A 273 -14.33 -23.31 2.13
C GLU A 273 -15.51 -23.03 1.18
N ARG A 274 -16.73 -23.47 1.51
CA ARG A 274 -17.85 -23.51 0.56
C ARG A 274 -18.15 -22.17 -0.13
N GLY A 275 -17.99 -21.06 0.59
CA GLY A 275 -18.21 -19.71 0.06
C GLY A 275 -17.20 -19.26 -1.00
N ILE A 276 -16.06 -19.95 -1.09
CA ILE A 276 -14.94 -19.63 -1.98
C ILE A 276 -14.56 -20.77 -2.92
N LEU A 277 -15.28 -21.90 -2.90
CA LEU A 277 -15.10 -23.00 -3.84
C LEU A 277 -15.63 -22.60 -5.22
N THR A 278 -14.74 -22.14 -6.10
CA THR A 278 -15.11 -21.83 -7.48
C THR A 278 -14.32 -22.71 -8.45
N ALA A 279 -15.00 -23.15 -9.50
CA ALA A 279 -14.37 -23.83 -10.62
C ALA A 279 -15.00 -23.41 -11.93
N THR A 280 -14.14 -23.17 -12.90
CA THR A 280 -14.51 -22.88 -14.27
C THR A 280 -13.73 -23.81 -15.18
N LEU A 281 -14.46 -24.54 -16.02
CA LEU A 281 -13.92 -25.31 -17.12
C LEU A 281 -14.10 -24.54 -18.41
N VAL A 282 -13.04 -24.39 -19.19
CA VAL A 282 -13.12 -23.86 -20.54
C VAL A 282 -12.70 -24.92 -21.54
N ARG A 283 -13.30 -24.89 -22.73
CA ARG A 283 -13.06 -25.87 -23.79
C ARG A 283 -13.05 -25.22 -25.15
N ASP A 284 -12.15 -25.67 -26.02
CA ASP A 284 -12.24 -25.49 -27.47
C ASP A 284 -12.79 -26.78 -28.10
N ASN A 285 -14.06 -26.76 -28.50
CA ASN A 285 -14.79 -27.91 -29.02
C ASN A 285 -14.17 -28.48 -30.31
N LYS A 286 -13.35 -27.71 -31.02
CA LYS A 286 -12.66 -28.19 -32.22
C LYS A 286 -11.39 -28.96 -31.92
N SER A 287 -10.59 -28.50 -30.95
CA SER A 287 -9.27 -29.09 -30.64
C SER A 287 -9.31 -30.05 -29.45
N GLY A 288 -10.38 -30.03 -28.66
CA GLY A 288 -10.48 -30.75 -27.39
C GLY A 288 -9.61 -30.15 -26.29
N GLU A 289 -8.93 -29.03 -26.54
CA GLU A 289 -8.14 -28.34 -25.51
C GLU A 289 -9.05 -27.77 -24.44
N MET A 290 -8.67 -27.98 -23.18
CA MET A 290 -9.43 -27.56 -22.02
C MET A 290 -8.53 -26.90 -20.98
N GLY A 291 -9.16 -26.14 -20.10
CA GLY A 291 -8.53 -25.56 -18.92
C GLY A 291 -9.43 -25.64 -17.71
N LEU A 292 -8.85 -25.97 -16.56
CA LEU A 292 -9.48 -25.86 -15.25
C LEU A 292 -8.92 -24.61 -14.54
N LEU A 293 -9.82 -23.70 -14.19
CA LEU A 293 -9.56 -22.49 -13.43
C LEU A 293 -10.26 -22.60 -12.07
N THR A 294 -9.54 -22.41 -10.97
CA THR A 294 -10.13 -22.44 -9.61
C THR A 294 -9.56 -21.34 -8.70
N SER A 295 -10.24 -21.09 -7.57
CA SER A 295 -9.95 -19.99 -6.62
C SER A 295 -9.04 -20.37 -5.44
N THR A 296 -8.82 -21.67 -5.19
CA THR A 296 -7.96 -22.16 -4.09
C THR A 296 -7.25 -23.45 -4.50
N ASP A 297 -6.15 -23.80 -3.83
CA ASP A 297 -5.48 -25.10 -4.06
C ASP A 297 -6.40 -26.28 -3.65
N THR A 298 -7.25 -26.09 -2.64
CA THR A 298 -8.29 -27.04 -2.23
C THR A 298 -9.32 -27.24 -3.35
N SER A 299 -9.81 -26.15 -3.95
CA SER A 299 -10.72 -26.21 -5.10
C SER A 299 -10.10 -26.99 -6.25
N TYR A 300 -8.86 -26.66 -6.62
CA TYR A 300 -8.15 -27.40 -7.66
C TYR A 300 -8.10 -28.90 -7.35
N THR A 301 -7.71 -29.26 -6.12
CA THR A 301 -7.61 -30.66 -5.69
C THR A 301 -8.94 -31.40 -5.84
N LEU A 302 -10.05 -30.79 -5.39
CA LEU A 302 -11.39 -31.37 -5.55
C LEU A 302 -11.75 -31.58 -7.02
N PHE A 303 -11.67 -30.52 -7.83
CA PHE A 303 -12.16 -30.57 -9.20
C PHE A 303 -11.25 -31.40 -10.12
N ALA A 304 -9.95 -31.46 -9.85
CA ALA A 304 -9.03 -32.38 -10.51
C ALA A 304 -9.38 -33.85 -10.20
N LEU A 305 -9.72 -34.17 -8.94
CA LEU A 305 -10.17 -35.51 -8.55
C LEU A 305 -11.50 -35.89 -9.20
N LEU A 306 -12.47 -34.98 -9.26
CA LEU A 306 -13.75 -35.20 -9.92
C LEU A 306 -13.57 -35.46 -11.42
N LEU A 307 -12.72 -34.66 -12.08
CA LEU A 307 -12.35 -34.86 -13.49
C LEU A 307 -11.68 -36.20 -13.70
N ASN A 308 -10.66 -36.56 -12.89
CA ASN A 308 -9.97 -37.85 -13.01
C ASN A 308 -10.90 -39.04 -12.72
N ARG A 309 -11.91 -38.89 -11.86
CA ARG A 309 -12.87 -39.96 -11.58
C ARG A 309 -13.82 -40.19 -12.75
N SER A 310 -14.28 -39.13 -13.41
CA SER A 310 -15.16 -39.22 -14.59
C SER A 310 -14.40 -39.52 -15.88
N TYR A 311 -13.14 -39.08 -15.96
CA TYR A 311 -12.23 -39.25 -17.10
C TYR A 311 -10.86 -39.78 -16.62
N PRO A 312 -10.75 -41.09 -16.30
CA PRO A 312 -9.52 -41.68 -15.74
C PRO A 312 -8.27 -41.55 -16.62
N GLU A 313 -8.44 -41.29 -17.91
CA GLU A 313 -7.35 -41.08 -18.87
C GLU A 313 -6.62 -39.73 -18.74
N LEU A 314 -7.18 -38.77 -17.99
CA LEU A 314 -6.60 -37.43 -17.87
C LEU A 314 -5.31 -37.38 -17.06
N ASP A 315 -5.21 -38.22 -16.02
CA ASP A 315 -4.12 -38.24 -15.04
C ASP A 315 -3.64 -36.83 -14.66
N LEU A 316 -4.57 -35.97 -14.23
CA LEU A 316 -4.24 -34.59 -13.84
C LEU A 316 -3.25 -34.57 -12.67
N PRO A 317 -2.25 -33.67 -12.69
CA PRO A 317 -1.24 -33.61 -11.64
C PRO A 317 -1.83 -33.18 -10.29
N GLU A 318 -1.15 -33.52 -9.19
CA GLU A 318 -1.55 -33.10 -7.84
C GLU A 318 -1.51 -31.58 -7.64
N LYS A 319 -0.66 -30.88 -8.39
CA LYS A 319 -0.52 -29.42 -8.35
C LYS A 319 -0.82 -28.83 -9.72
N PRO A 320 -1.51 -27.68 -9.77
CA PRO A 320 -1.82 -27.04 -11.03
C PRO A 320 -0.54 -26.50 -11.69
N SER A 321 -0.55 -26.39 -13.01
CA SER A 321 0.54 -25.80 -13.78
C SER A 321 0.83 -24.34 -13.40
N VAL A 322 -0.18 -23.62 -12.91
CA VAL A 322 -0.08 -22.26 -12.38
C VAL A 322 -0.92 -22.15 -11.11
N SER A 323 -0.39 -21.56 -10.06
CA SER A 323 -1.12 -21.14 -8.86
C SER A 323 -0.50 -19.81 -8.42
N ILE A 324 -1.27 -18.73 -8.55
CA ILE A 324 -0.84 -17.36 -8.24
C ILE A 324 -1.79 -16.70 -7.25
N SER A 325 -1.30 -15.77 -6.44
CA SER A 325 -2.16 -14.98 -5.56
C SER A 325 -3.18 -14.15 -6.34
N LEU A 326 -4.31 -13.86 -5.70
CA LEU A 326 -5.34 -13.01 -6.31
C LEU A 326 -4.81 -11.62 -6.69
N GLY A 327 -3.91 -11.03 -5.88
CA GLY A 327 -3.30 -9.73 -6.19
C GLY A 327 -2.52 -9.73 -7.51
N LEU A 328 -1.70 -10.77 -7.76
CA LEU A 328 -1.02 -10.92 -9.06
C LEU A 328 -2.03 -11.21 -10.18
N SER A 329 -3.07 -11.99 -9.91
CA SER A 329 -4.11 -12.28 -10.90
C SER A 329 -4.80 -11.01 -11.41
N LEU A 330 -5.15 -10.08 -10.51
CA LEU A 330 -5.79 -8.80 -10.84
C LEU A 330 -4.92 -7.95 -11.77
N LEU A 331 -3.61 -7.82 -11.44
CA LEU A 331 -2.66 -7.15 -12.32
C LEU A 331 -2.62 -7.78 -13.71
N LEU A 332 -2.61 -9.11 -13.77
CA LEU A 332 -2.50 -9.85 -15.03
C LEU A 332 -3.77 -9.80 -15.87
N SER A 333 -4.96 -9.64 -15.27
CA SER A 333 -6.22 -9.47 -16.01
C SER A 333 -6.30 -8.15 -16.75
N GLU A 334 -5.85 -7.06 -16.11
CA GLU A 334 -5.92 -5.70 -16.66
C GLU A 334 -4.88 -5.44 -17.75
N GLY A 335 -3.72 -6.11 -17.68
CA GLY A 335 -2.66 -5.92 -18.66
C GLY A 335 -2.70 -6.87 -19.86
N THR A 336 -1.77 -6.61 -20.79
CA THR A 336 -1.52 -7.47 -21.95
C THR A 336 -0.31 -8.37 -21.66
N TYR A 337 -0.57 -9.53 -21.09
CA TYR A 337 0.45 -10.53 -20.71
C TYR A 337 0.27 -11.83 -21.51
N PRO A 338 1.35 -12.59 -21.80
CA PRO A 338 1.27 -13.86 -22.52
C PRO A 338 0.85 -15.01 -21.60
N LEU A 339 -0.39 -14.97 -21.10
CA LEU A 339 -0.89 -15.94 -20.12
C LEU A 339 -1.24 -17.29 -20.75
N PRO A 340 -1.08 -18.41 -20.04
CA PRO A 340 -1.43 -19.75 -20.52
C PRO A 340 -2.90 -19.89 -20.94
N TRP A 341 -3.80 -19.11 -20.33
CA TRP A 341 -5.24 -19.10 -20.61
C TRP A 341 -5.69 -18.04 -21.61
N ASN A 342 -4.76 -17.29 -22.24
CA ASN A 342 -5.11 -16.20 -23.17
C ASN A 342 -6.06 -16.61 -24.29
N LYS A 343 -5.98 -17.86 -24.76
CA LYS A 343 -6.89 -18.42 -25.78
C LYS A 343 -8.36 -18.35 -25.36
N PHE A 344 -8.63 -18.40 -24.06
CA PHE A 344 -9.96 -18.41 -23.46
C PHE A 344 -10.33 -17.07 -22.80
N LYS A 345 -9.45 -16.06 -22.84
CA LYS A 345 -9.64 -14.76 -22.17
C LYS A 345 -11.00 -14.13 -22.52
N GLY A 346 -11.37 -14.09 -23.81
CA GLY A 346 -12.67 -13.52 -24.23
C GLY A 346 -13.95 -14.29 -23.82
N LEU A 347 -13.83 -15.47 -23.20
CA LEU A 347 -14.92 -16.18 -22.50
C LEU A 347 -14.87 -15.92 -20.99
N LEU A 348 -13.67 -15.89 -20.42
CA LEU A 348 -13.44 -15.62 -19.01
C LEU A 348 -13.84 -14.18 -18.67
N ASP A 349 -13.51 -13.22 -19.54
CA ASP A 349 -13.84 -11.79 -19.40
C ASP A 349 -15.30 -11.47 -19.77
N ALA A 350 -16.01 -12.36 -20.48
CA ALA A 350 -17.42 -12.14 -20.87
C ALA A 350 -18.41 -12.31 -19.70
N GLN A 351 -17.91 -12.25 -18.47
CA GLN A 351 -18.68 -12.36 -17.23
C GLN A 351 -19.57 -11.16 -16.95
N ASP A 352 -19.38 -10.02 -17.62
CA ASP A 352 -20.06 -8.76 -17.25
C ASP A 352 -21.33 -8.44 -18.08
N GLU A 353 -21.73 -9.27 -19.07
CA GLU A 353 -22.81 -8.91 -20.03
C GLU A 353 -24.16 -9.64 -19.88
N TYR A 354 -24.43 -10.43 -18.83
CA TYR A 354 -25.75 -11.06 -18.65
C TYR A 354 -26.20 -11.19 -17.17
N ASP A 355 -26.89 -10.16 -16.65
CA ASP A 355 -28.07 -10.30 -15.80
C ASP A 355 -28.94 -9.02 -15.88
N ASP A 356 -30.07 -9.08 -16.60
CA ASP A 356 -30.98 -7.94 -16.84
C ASP A 356 -31.95 -7.71 -15.65
N ASN A 357 -31.49 -8.02 -14.44
CA ASN A 357 -32.05 -7.56 -13.16
C ASN A 357 -30.89 -7.39 -12.16
N PRO A 358 -30.49 -6.15 -11.83
CA PRO A 358 -29.24 -5.91 -11.11
C PRO A 358 -29.39 -6.26 -9.63
N ILE A 359 -28.72 -7.33 -9.20
CA ILE A 359 -28.05 -7.30 -7.90
C ILE A 359 -26.69 -6.65 -8.19
N PRO A 360 -26.39 -5.46 -7.65
CA PRO A 360 -25.18 -4.74 -8.02
C PRO A 360 -23.97 -5.44 -7.39
N VAL A 361 -23.35 -6.36 -8.15
CA VAL A 361 -21.94 -6.68 -7.99
C VAL A 361 -21.20 -5.54 -8.69
N PRO A 362 -20.39 -4.73 -8.00
CA PRO A 362 -19.93 -3.47 -8.58
C PRO A 362 -18.82 -3.79 -9.57
N GLU A 363 -19.08 -3.47 -10.84
CA GLU A 363 -18.05 -3.39 -11.88
C GLU A 363 -16.83 -2.66 -11.31
N LEU A 364 -15.62 -3.17 -11.60
CA LEU A 364 -14.38 -2.42 -11.46
C LEU A 364 -14.39 -1.34 -12.54
N THR A 365 -15.18 -0.30 -12.32
CA THR A 365 -15.24 0.85 -13.20
C THR A 365 -13.90 1.58 -13.14
N PRO A 366 -13.57 2.40 -14.15
CA PRO A 366 -12.47 3.34 -14.06
C PRO A 366 -12.50 4.18 -12.77
N GLU A 367 -13.68 4.40 -12.16
CA GLU A 367 -13.79 5.04 -10.85
C GLU A 367 -13.29 4.17 -9.68
N ARG A 368 -13.49 2.84 -9.71
CA ARG A 368 -13.00 1.90 -8.68
C ARG A 368 -11.49 1.63 -8.77
N LEU A 369 -10.96 1.67 -10.00
CA LEU A 369 -9.51 1.64 -10.25
C LEU A 369 -8.86 2.96 -9.84
N GLN A 370 -9.56 4.09 -10.06
CA GLN A 370 -9.13 5.41 -9.58
C GLN A 370 -9.22 5.51 -8.05
N GLU A 371 -10.19 4.87 -7.39
CA GLU A 371 -10.31 4.78 -5.91
C GLU A 371 -9.13 4.02 -5.25
N LEU A 372 -8.53 3.07 -5.98
CA LEU A 372 -7.30 2.35 -5.60
C LEU A 372 -6.02 3.15 -5.89
N LEU A 373 -6.04 4.03 -6.89
CA LEU A 373 -4.92 4.88 -7.30
C LEU A 373 -4.86 6.19 -6.49
N ASP A 374 -6.00 6.74 -6.08
CA ASP A 374 -6.14 7.95 -5.23
C ASP A 374 -5.67 7.70 -3.78
N LEU A 375 -5.46 6.43 -3.38
CA LEU A 375 -4.81 6.05 -2.12
C LEU A 375 -3.26 6.12 -2.18
N SER A 376 -2.67 6.51 -3.32
CA SER A 376 -1.23 6.36 -3.58
C SER A 376 -0.50 7.56 -4.19
N GLY A 377 -1.14 8.72 -4.35
CA GLY A 377 -0.51 9.90 -4.93
C GLY A 377 -0.74 11.15 -4.10
N ASP A 378 0.34 11.68 -3.54
CA ASP A 378 0.44 13.11 -3.22
C ASP A 378 1.62 13.70 -4.01
N ASP A 379 1.54 15.01 -4.23
CA ASP A 379 2.42 15.87 -5.03
C ASP A 379 2.23 15.87 -6.55
N ASN A 380 1.35 16.76 -7.02
CA ASN A 380 1.86 17.97 -7.67
C ASN A 380 0.80 19.07 -7.91
N HIS A 381 1.25 20.31 -7.72
CA HIS A 381 0.62 21.60 -8.00
C HIS A 381 -0.54 21.62 -9.02
N VAL A 382 -1.75 21.92 -8.55
CA VAL A 382 -2.93 22.15 -9.38
C VAL A 382 -3.25 23.65 -9.49
N ASP A 383 -3.35 24.15 -10.71
CA ASP A 383 -3.82 25.50 -11.03
C ASP A 383 -5.34 25.62 -10.74
N ILE A 384 -5.68 26.51 -9.82
CA ILE A 384 -7.01 26.71 -9.19
C ILE A 384 -8.14 26.99 -10.20
N ARG A 385 -7.83 27.38 -11.44
CA ARG A 385 -8.84 27.67 -12.48
C ARG A 385 -9.57 26.43 -13.02
N ASP A 386 -8.94 25.25 -12.97
CA ASP A 386 -9.54 24.00 -13.46
C ASP A 386 -10.45 23.32 -12.42
N VAL A 387 -10.25 23.61 -11.13
CA VAL A 387 -11.05 23.05 -10.03
C VAL A 387 -12.41 23.75 -9.91
N LEU A 388 -12.47 25.04 -10.20
CA LEU A 388 -13.67 25.87 -10.02
C LEU A 388 -14.66 25.83 -11.19
N SER A 389 -14.31 25.18 -12.31
CA SER A 389 -15.09 25.22 -13.55
C SER A 389 -15.74 23.88 -13.93
N ARG A 390 -15.55 22.80 -13.17
CA ARG A 390 -16.25 21.53 -13.40
C ARG A 390 -17.69 21.60 -12.88
N PRO A 391 -18.73 21.42 -13.73
CA PRO A 391 -20.11 21.38 -13.29
C PRO A 391 -20.36 20.23 -12.31
N THR A 392 -21.04 20.56 -11.22
CA THR A 392 -21.35 19.80 -10.02
C THR A 392 -22.31 18.62 -10.28
N ALA A 393 -21.90 17.63 -11.08
CA ALA A 393 -22.75 16.49 -11.44
C ALA A 393 -22.12 15.09 -11.24
N GLN A 394 -20.89 14.98 -10.70
CA GLN A 394 -20.19 13.69 -10.59
C GLN A 394 -19.52 13.41 -9.22
N LYS A 395 -20.03 13.99 -8.12
CA LYS A 395 -19.58 13.64 -6.75
C LYS A 395 -20.77 13.50 -5.80
N GLN A 396 -21.51 12.40 -5.91
CA GLN A 396 -22.61 12.11 -4.97
C GLN A 396 -22.78 10.64 -4.54
N ALA A 397 -21.79 9.77 -4.74
CA ALA A 397 -21.73 8.44 -4.13
C ALA A 397 -20.23 8.07 -4.08
N TYR A 398 -19.57 7.71 -2.99
CA TYR A 398 -19.95 7.11 -1.72
C TYR A 398 -19.46 7.97 -0.53
N GLN A 399 -20.38 8.40 0.34
CA GLN A 399 -20.02 8.67 1.73
C GLN A 399 -20.43 7.41 2.51
N ASP A 400 -19.46 6.64 3.00
CA ASP A 400 -19.71 5.77 4.15
C ASP A 400 -20.09 6.70 5.31
N THR A 401 -21.38 6.99 5.41
CA THR A 401 -21.93 7.78 6.51
C THR A 401 -21.79 6.93 7.75
N TYR A 402 -20.73 7.23 8.52
CA TYR A 402 -20.50 6.63 9.82
C TYR A 402 -21.82 6.63 10.62
N GLN A 403 -22.35 5.43 10.88
CA GLN A 403 -23.61 5.26 11.58
C GLN A 403 -23.37 5.37 13.08
N VAL A 404 -23.94 6.41 13.69
CA VAL A 404 -23.81 6.65 15.14
C VAL A 404 -24.57 5.56 15.90
N ASP A 405 -23.89 4.93 16.85
CA ASP A 405 -24.45 3.94 17.76
C ASP A 405 -25.69 4.49 18.48
N PRO A 406 -26.76 3.69 18.68
CA PRO A 406 -27.91 4.12 19.46
C PRO A 406 -27.57 4.72 20.83
N ASN A 407 -26.51 4.22 21.49
CA ASN A 407 -26.06 4.73 22.79
C ASN A 407 -25.37 6.10 22.69
N ASP A 408 -24.85 6.43 21.50
CA ASP A 408 -24.08 7.64 21.25
C ASP A 408 -24.88 8.76 20.56
N LYS A 409 -26.13 8.49 20.13
CA LYS A 409 -27.02 9.48 19.51
C LYS A 409 -27.22 10.74 20.34
N GLY A 410 -27.19 10.62 21.67
CA GLY A 410 -27.31 11.77 22.59
C GLY A 410 -26.11 12.73 22.56
N PHE A 411 -25.00 12.35 21.92
CA PHE A 411 -23.79 13.15 21.81
C PHE A 411 -23.58 13.77 20.42
N GLU A 412 -24.48 13.55 19.47
CA GLU A 412 -24.39 14.18 18.15
C GLU A 412 -24.51 15.70 18.24
N MET A 413 -23.67 16.41 17.48
CA MET A 413 -23.74 17.87 17.40
C MET A 413 -24.59 18.30 16.21
N PHE A 414 -25.64 19.07 16.48
CA PHE A 414 -26.49 19.69 15.45
C PHE A 414 -26.15 21.17 15.29
N ASP A 415 -26.56 21.77 14.17
CA ASP A 415 -26.48 23.20 13.90
C ASP A 415 -25.05 23.79 13.92
N TRP A 416 -24.06 23.08 13.39
CA TRP A 416 -22.73 23.63 13.12
C TRP A 416 -22.35 23.47 11.65
N PRO A 417 -21.49 24.34 11.10
CA PRO A 417 -21.02 24.19 9.74
C PRO A 417 -20.01 23.04 9.71
N VAL A 418 -20.50 21.84 9.37
CA VAL A 418 -19.62 20.72 9.00
C VAL A 418 -18.75 21.19 7.84
N PRO A 419 -17.40 21.07 7.91
CA PRO A 419 -16.53 21.51 6.84
C PRO A 419 -16.90 20.77 5.56
N PRO A 420 -17.10 21.45 4.42
CA PRO A 420 -17.25 20.80 3.13
C PRO A 420 -16.06 19.88 2.85
N LEU A 421 -16.26 18.82 2.05
CA LEU A 421 -15.21 17.84 1.76
C LEU A 421 -13.90 18.49 1.26
N GLY A 422 -13.98 19.48 0.37
CA GLY A 422 -12.79 20.20 -0.11
C GLY A 422 -12.06 21.02 0.96
N ILE A 423 -12.71 21.36 2.09
CA ILE A 423 -12.03 21.95 3.25
C ILE A 423 -11.44 20.85 4.15
N GLN A 424 -12.13 19.71 4.28
CA GLN A 424 -11.61 18.55 5.03
C GLN A 424 -10.34 17.98 4.41
N ASP A 425 -10.17 18.09 3.10
CA ASP A 425 -8.95 17.66 2.40
C ASP A 425 -7.74 18.55 2.73
N LEU A 426 -7.98 19.76 3.26
CA LEU A 426 -6.93 20.69 3.69
C LEU A 426 -6.53 20.50 5.17
N PHE A 427 -7.16 19.56 5.88
CA PHE A 427 -6.90 19.31 7.30
C PHE A 427 -5.58 18.60 7.58
N ASP A 428 -4.79 18.26 6.56
CA ASP A 428 -3.49 17.62 6.73
C ASP A 428 -2.32 18.61 6.93
N SER A 429 -2.62 19.91 6.94
CA SER A 429 -1.62 20.98 7.13
C SER A 429 -1.32 21.26 8.61
N THR A 430 -0.08 21.67 8.90
CA THR A 430 0.29 22.23 10.21
C THR A 430 -0.44 23.56 10.46
N LEU A 431 -0.52 24.03 11.71
CA LEU A 431 -1.12 25.34 11.96
C LEU A 431 -0.34 26.51 11.36
N ASN A 432 0.98 26.37 11.19
CA ASN A 432 1.81 27.42 10.57
C ASN A 432 1.52 27.56 9.08
N ASP A 433 1.25 26.44 8.41
CA ASP A 433 0.99 26.37 6.98
C ASP A 433 -0.50 26.25 6.66
N SER A 434 -1.35 26.41 7.68
CA SER A 434 -2.78 26.16 7.56
C SER A 434 -3.44 27.21 6.68
N VAL A 435 -4.08 26.74 5.61
CA VAL A 435 -4.94 27.55 4.74
C VAL A 435 -6.39 27.62 5.25
N VAL A 436 -6.73 26.82 6.27
CA VAL A 436 -8.07 26.71 6.86
C VAL A 436 -8.27 27.75 7.97
N PHE A 437 -7.23 27.93 8.78
CA PHE A 437 -7.19 28.84 9.91
C PHE A 437 -6.17 29.96 9.68
N GLU A 438 -6.58 31.19 9.97
CA GLU A 438 -5.68 32.29 10.23
C GLU A 438 -5.25 32.23 11.70
N VAL A 439 -3.94 32.06 11.92
CA VAL A 439 -3.37 31.96 13.27
C VAL A 439 -2.81 33.31 13.71
N MET A 440 -3.43 33.90 14.73
CA MET A 440 -3.07 35.19 15.29
C MET A 440 -2.18 35.03 16.52
N GLU A 441 -0.87 34.87 16.27
CA GLU A 441 0.16 34.91 17.31
C GLU A 441 0.52 36.34 17.71
N ASP A 442 -0.44 37.05 18.29
CA ASP A 442 -0.22 38.38 18.85
C ASP A 442 0.09 38.33 20.35
N LYS A 443 0.52 39.48 20.90
CA LYS A 443 0.83 39.59 22.34
C LYS A 443 -0.37 39.18 23.23
N ARG A 444 -1.60 39.41 22.76
CA ARG A 444 -2.81 39.11 23.54
C ARG A 444 -3.05 37.61 23.63
N SER A 445 -2.87 36.85 22.54
CA SER A 445 -3.04 35.40 22.56
C SER A 445 -1.97 34.72 23.42
N LEU A 446 -0.72 35.20 23.35
CA LEU A 446 0.37 34.75 24.22
C LEU A 446 0.13 35.06 25.71
N ASP A 447 -0.30 36.28 26.06
CA ASP A 447 -0.56 36.69 27.44
C ASP A 447 -1.72 35.87 28.06
N LEU A 448 -2.79 35.63 27.29
CA LEU A 448 -3.92 34.80 27.71
C LEU A 448 -3.51 33.34 27.91
N PHE A 449 -2.72 32.79 27.00
CA PHE A 449 -2.23 31.42 27.10
C PHE A 449 -1.30 31.22 28.31
N ASN A 450 -0.34 32.12 28.51
CA ASN A 450 0.58 32.08 29.64
C ASN A 450 -0.15 32.23 30.99
N THR A 451 -1.20 33.05 31.04
CA THR A 451 -2.04 33.19 32.23
C THR A 451 -2.76 31.88 32.57
N LEU A 452 -3.33 31.18 31.57
CA LEU A 452 -4.04 29.92 31.78
C LEU A 452 -3.12 28.76 32.16
N THR A 453 -1.87 28.77 31.68
CA THR A 453 -0.88 27.72 31.94
C THR A 453 0.12 28.06 33.06
N ASN A 454 -0.07 29.20 33.73
CA ASN A 454 0.84 29.74 34.74
C ASN A 454 2.30 29.83 34.25
N GLY A 455 2.49 30.14 32.97
CA GLY A 455 3.80 30.27 32.32
C GLY A 455 4.58 28.97 32.14
N SER A 456 3.97 27.80 32.37
CA SER A 456 4.67 26.50 32.36
C SER A 456 5.31 26.14 31.01
N TYR A 457 4.88 26.78 29.92
CA TYR A 457 5.32 26.51 28.55
C TYR A 457 5.94 27.74 27.86
N ALA A 458 6.19 28.83 28.61
CA ALA A 458 6.62 30.10 28.04
C ALA A 458 7.92 29.97 27.21
N ASN A 459 8.90 29.22 27.70
CA ASN A 459 10.18 29.03 27.00
C ASN A 459 10.03 28.25 25.68
N LEU A 460 9.14 27.25 25.63
CA LEU A 460 8.91 26.45 24.42
C LEU A 460 8.19 27.29 23.36
N ILE A 461 7.22 28.09 23.79
CA ILE A 461 6.46 28.98 22.91
C ILE A 461 7.33 30.11 22.38
N GLU A 462 8.24 30.65 23.21
CA GLU A 462 9.20 31.68 22.77
C GLU A 462 10.18 31.13 21.71
N GLN A 463 10.52 29.84 21.78
CA GLN A 463 11.42 29.20 20.83
C GLN A 463 10.73 28.83 19.51
N ASP A 464 9.58 28.17 19.59
CA ASP A 464 8.98 27.48 18.44
C ASP A 464 7.68 28.12 17.93
N GLY A 465 7.09 29.06 18.68
CA GLY A 465 5.79 29.67 18.38
C GLY A 465 4.61 28.89 18.97
N LEU A 466 3.48 29.58 19.15
CA LEU A 466 2.29 28.99 19.80
C LEU A 466 1.57 27.97 18.89
N ALA A 467 1.55 28.20 17.58
CA ALA A 467 1.01 27.32 16.55
C ALA A 467 1.81 26.03 16.44
N SER A 468 3.15 26.13 16.39
CA SER A 468 4.04 24.96 16.40
C SER A 468 3.88 24.16 17.69
N PHE A 469 3.77 24.84 18.84
CA PHE A 469 3.52 24.19 20.11
C PHE A 469 2.19 23.42 20.12
N ILE A 470 1.11 23.99 19.57
CA ILE A 470 -0.18 23.28 19.49
C ILE A 470 -0.10 22.11 18.52
N THR A 471 0.57 22.29 17.38
CA THR A 471 0.80 21.25 16.38
C THR A 471 1.52 20.06 17.01
N SER A 472 2.56 20.30 17.81
CA SER A 472 3.29 19.23 18.50
C SER A 472 2.46 18.49 19.54
N LEU A 473 1.45 19.12 20.17
CA LEU A 473 0.56 18.40 21.09
C LEU A 473 -0.18 17.24 20.43
N PHE A 474 -0.58 17.41 19.16
CA PHE A 474 -1.26 16.37 18.40
C PHE A 474 -0.27 15.40 17.76
N ALA A 475 0.85 15.89 17.22
CA ALA A 475 1.90 15.04 16.65
C ALA A 475 2.55 14.10 17.71
N ASP A 476 2.70 14.57 18.95
CA ASP A 476 3.24 13.75 20.05
C ASP A 476 2.23 12.69 20.53
N ALA A 477 0.92 12.93 20.34
CA ALA A 477 -0.14 12.09 20.87
C ALA A 477 -0.68 11.08 19.85
N TYR A 478 -0.58 11.36 18.56
CA TYR A 478 -1.16 10.56 17.49
C TYR A 478 -0.18 10.33 16.35
N PRO A 479 -0.33 9.23 15.57
CA PRO A 479 0.48 9.00 14.38
C PRO A 479 0.39 10.15 13.38
N GLU A 480 1.50 10.44 12.70
CA GLU A 480 1.66 11.53 11.73
C GLU A 480 0.46 11.61 10.77
N LYS A 481 0.09 10.47 10.16
CA LYS A 481 -1.02 10.29 9.20
C LYS A 481 -2.40 10.78 9.66
N VAL A 482 -2.62 10.98 10.96
CA VAL A 482 -3.93 11.43 11.49
C VAL A 482 -3.82 12.61 12.43
N SER A 483 -2.62 12.93 12.89
CA SER A 483 -2.38 13.98 13.89
C SER A 483 -2.89 15.35 13.40
N MET A 484 -2.58 15.74 12.17
CA MET A 484 -3.01 17.01 11.58
C MET A 484 -4.51 17.03 11.32
N PHE A 485 -5.05 15.95 10.75
CA PHE A 485 -6.49 15.82 10.55
C PHE A 485 -7.26 15.95 11.87
N LEU A 486 -6.84 15.23 12.91
CA LEU A 486 -7.45 15.28 14.25
C LEU A 486 -7.37 16.69 14.85
N MET A 487 -6.22 17.34 14.71
CA MET A 487 -6.03 18.71 15.15
C MET A 487 -7.00 19.65 14.44
N ASN A 488 -6.96 19.72 13.11
CA ASN A 488 -7.75 20.67 12.34
C ASN A 488 -9.27 20.39 12.45
N ALA A 489 -9.70 19.13 12.45
CA ALA A 489 -11.10 18.77 12.66
C ALA A 489 -11.59 19.13 14.08
N PHE A 490 -10.74 18.93 15.09
CA PHE A 490 -11.04 19.35 16.46
C PHE A 490 -11.11 20.87 16.59
N LEU A 491 -10.13 21.61 16.07
CA LEU A 491 -10.10 23.07 16.16
C LEU A 491 -11.27 23.69 15.39
N TRP A 492 -11.64 23.12 14.24
CA TRP A 492 -12.82 23.55 13.49
C TRP A 492 -14.10 23.37 14.32
N SER A 493 -14.33 22.15 14.82
CA SER A 493 -15.53 21.86 15.62
C SER A 493 -15.56 22.65 16.93
N LEU A 494 -14.41 22.86 17.57
CA LEU A 494 -14.25 23.69 18.76
C LEU A 494 -14.51 25.17 18.46
N TYR A 495 -14.06 25.69 17.32
CA TYR A 495 -14.33 27.08 16.95
C TYR A 495 -15.84 27.35 16.85
N TYR A 496 -16.57 26.49 16.13
CA TYR A 496 -17.99 26.70 15.87
C TYR A 496 -18.94 26.28 17.00
N LYS A 497 -18.61 25.26 17.81
CA LYS A 497 -19.48 24.78 18.91
C LYS A 497 -18.92 24.97 20.31
N GLY A 498 -17.62 25.22 20.44
CA GLY A 498 -16.92 25.35 21.72
C GLY A 498 -17.18 26.65 22.48
N SER A 499 -18.07 27.54 22.02
CA SER A 499 -18.50 28.70 22.80
C SER A 499 -19.49 28.31 23.90
N SER A 500 -20.09 27.12 23.75
CA SER A 500 -20.97 26.47 24.72
C SER A 500 -20.29 25.27 25.39
N TRP A 501 -20.83 24.81 26.51
CA TRP A 501 -20.33 23.62 27.19
C TRP A 501 -20.83 22.35 26.49
N VAL A 502 -19.94 21.64 25.81
CA VAL A 502 -20.26 20.46 24.98
C VAL A 502 -19.50 19.24 25.51
N PRO A 503 -20.10 18.03 25.56
CA PRO A 503 -19.40 16.82 25.96
C PRO A 503 -18.16 16.55 25.08
N ALA A 504 -17.04 16.13 25.68
CA ALA A 504 -15.83 15.81 24.93
C ALA A 504 -16.06 14.69 23.91
N ARG A 505 -16.91 13.70 24.25
CA ARG A 505 -17.33 12.61 23.36
C ARG A 505 -18.01 13.10 22.08
N SER A 506 -18.74 14.23 22.13
CA SER A 506 -19.38 14.83 20.96
C SER A 506 -18.36 15.23 19.89
N TYR A 507 -17.24 15.84 20.29
CA TYR A 507 -16.17 16.20 19.36
C TYR A 507 -15.54 14.98 18.69
N ALA A 508 -15.27 13.93 19.46
CA ALA A 508 -14.73 12.68 18.94
C ALA A 508 -15.68 12.02 17.92
N LEU A 509 -16.99 12.03 18.21
CA LEU A 509 -18.01 11.48 17.32
C LEU A 509 -18.15 12.26 16.02
N GLU A 510 -18.12 13.60 16.06
CA GLU A 510 -18.20 14.39 14.84
C GLU A 510 -16.96 14.24 13.96
N ILE A 511 -15.79 14.00 14.55
CA ILE A 511 -14.57 13.64 13.79
C ILE A 511 -14.75 12.29 13.08
N LEU A 512 -15.31 11.28 13.75
CA LEU A 512 -15.64 9.99 13.12
C LEU A 512 -16.68 10.13 12.00
N LYS A 513 -17.64 11.06 12.14
CA LYS A 513 -18.61 11.41 11.10
C LYS A 513 -17.98 12.13 9.91
N MET A 514 -16.92 12.92 10.13
CA MET A 514 -16.20 13.63 9.07
C MET A 514 -15.36 12.67 8.23
N LYS A 515 -14.45 11.91 8.85
CA LYS A 515 -13.68 10.84 8.19
C LYS A 515 -13.40 9.71 9.18
N SER A 516 -14.09 8.58 9.05
CA SER A 516 -13.85 7.37 9.84
C SER A 516 -12.62 6.59 9.35
N TYR A 517 -12.39 6.59 8.03
CA TYR A 517 -11.36 5.80 7.35
C TYR A 517 -9.90 6.02 7.81
N PRO A 518 -9.42 7.23 8.16
CA PRO A 518 -8.07 7.37 8.70
C PRO A 518 -7.93 6.84 10.14
N LEU A 519 -9.02 6.73 10.89
CA LEU A 519 -9.01 6.35 12.32
C LEU A 519 -9.24 4.85 12.54
N THR A 520 -10.04 4.20 11.69
CA THR A 520 -10.35 2.76 11.78
C THR A 520 -9.11 1.83 11.69
N PRO A 521 -8.07 2.13 10.88
CA PRO A 521 -6.84 1.33 10.84
C PRO A 521 -5.96 1.48 12.09
N ILE A 522 -6.08 2.61 12.81
CA ILE A 522 -5.28 2.92 14.01
C ILE A 522 -5.99 2.39 15.26
N TYR A 523 -7.31 2.50 15.29
CA TYR A 523 -8.15 2.05 16.39
C TYR A 523 -9.04 0.90 15.91
N PHE A 524 -8.63 -0.34 16.23
CA PHE A 524 -9.38 -1.56 15.92
C PHE A 524 -10.82 -1.52 16.46
N GLU A 525 -11.04 -0.80 17.56
CA GLU A 525 -12.37 -0.57 18.15
C GLU A 525 -12.68 0.92 18.24
N ARG A 526 -13.88 1.33 17.78
CA ARG A 526 -14.42 2.69 17.94
C ARG A 526 -14.25 3.23 19.36
N GLU A 527 -14.61 2.41 20.35
CA GLU A 527 -14.61 2.83 21.74
C GLU A 527 -13.19 3.12 22.24
N ALA A 528 -12.17 2.45 21.70
CA ALA A 528 -10.78 2.76 22.01
C ALA A 528 -10.40 4.18 21.54
N PHE A 529 -10.82 4.58 20.33
CA PHE A 529 -10.61 5.96 19.86
C PHE A 529 -11.35 6.98 20.73
N LEU A 530 -12.63 6.75 21.01
CA LEU A 530 -13.44 7.68 21.81
C LEU A 530 -12.83 7.89 23.20
N GLN A 531 -12.33 6.82 23.83
CA GLN A 531 -11.69 6.89 25.14
C GLN A 531 -10.33 7.58 25.10
N ASP A 532 -9.52 7.26 24.10
CA ASP A 532 -8.18 7.84 23.97
C ASP A 532 -8.25 9.33 23.63
N PHE A 533 -9.08 9.70 22.65
CA PHE A 533 -9.25 11.08 22.23
C PHE A 533 -9.84 11.97 23.33
N THR A 534 -10.85 11.49 24.05
CA THR A 534 -11.41 12.25 25.18
C THR A 534 -10.45 12.32 26.37
N SER A 535 -9.66 11.27 26.61
CA SER A 535 -8.58 11.30 27.60
C SER A 535 -7.49 12.32 27.23
N PHE A 536 -7.11 12.39 25.95
CA PHE A 536 -6.18 13.38 25.41
C PHE A 536 -6.70 14.81 25.60
N ILE A 537 -7.96 15.10 25.24
CA ILE A 537 -8.58 16.41 25.48
C ILE A 537 -8.42 16.82 26.95
N LYS A 538 -8.75 15.94 27.89
CA LYS A 538 -8.69 16.25 29.31
C LYS A 538 -7.26 16.38 29.84
N ARG A 539 -6.36 15.48 29.44
CA ARG A 539 -4.99 15.39 29.98
C ARG A 539 -4.01 16.36 29.33
N ILE A 540 -4.28 16.75 28.09
CA ILE A 540 -3.38 17.55 27.27
C ILE A 540 -4.01 18.91 26.98
N LEU A 541 -5.14 18.94 26.26
CA LEU A 541 -5.68 20.21 25.75
C LEU A 541 -6.25 21.10 26.86
N CYS A 542 -6.92 20.52 27.86
CA CYS A 542 -7.46 21.29 29.00
C CYS A 542 -6.35 21.79 29.93
N THR A 543 -5.30 21.01 30.17
CA THR A 543 -4.19 21.42 31.05
C THR A 543 -3.23 22.39 30.36
N ARG A 544 -3.21 22.40 29.03
CA ARG A 544 -2.41 23.31 28.22
C ARG A 544 -3.22 24.49 27.69
N GLY A 545 -4.36 24.81 28.32
CA GLY A 545 -5.05 26.08 28.10
C GLY A 545 -5.82 26.23 26.78
N LEU A 546 -5.96 25.17 25.96
CA LEU A 546 -6.79 25.20 24.74
C LEU A 546 -8.28 25.05 25.03
N CYS A 547 -8.61 24.24 26.03
CA CYS A 547 -9.98 24.01 26.46
C CYS A 547 -10.16 24.32 27.95
N SER A 548 -11.38 24.69 28.34
CA SER A 548 -11.78 24.79 29.75
C SER A 548 -12.70 23.63 30.11
N LEU A 549 -12.70 23.23 31.40
CA LEU A 549 -13.59 22.22 31.96
C LEU A 549 -14.71 22.88 32.77
N ALA A 550 -15.95 22.40 32.63
CA ALA A 550 -17.09 22.96 33.37
C ALA A 550 -16.98 22.70 34.88
N LYS A 551 -16.46 21.53 35.22
CA LYS A 551 -16.17 21.06 36.58
C LYS A 551 -15.04 20.03 36.51
N ARG A 552 -14.44 19.70 37.66
CA ARG A 552 -13.48 18.61 37.75
C ARG A 552 -14.19 17.27 37.47
N PRO A 553 -13.82 16.53 36.40
CA PRO A 553 -14.48 15.29 36.06
C PRO A 553 -14.01 14.14 36.95
N SER A 554 -14.92 13.20 37.23
CA SER A 554 -14.61 11.91 37.83
C SER A 554 -13.86 10.98 36.85
N PRO A 555 -13.16 9.94 37.33
CA PRO A 555 -12.50 8.97 36.45
C PRO A 555 -13.46 8.31 35.46
N GLU A 556 -14.71 8.08 35.87
CA GLU A 556 -15.74 7.49 35.02
C GLU A 556 -16.22 8.46 33.93
N GLU A 557 -16.44 9.74 34.27
CA GLU A 557 -16.77 10.77 33.26
C GLU A 557 -15.63 10.92 32.24
N VAL A 558 -14.37 10.80 32.65
CA VAL A 558 -13.20 10.81 31.74
C VAL A 558 -13.21 9.58 30.84
N ARG A 559 -13.39 8.38 31.41
CA ARG A 559 -13.45 7.13 30.63
C ARG A 559 -14.58 7.14 29.62
N LEU A 560 -15.75 7.67 29.98
CA LEU A 560 -16.90 7.71 29.08
C LEU A 560 -16.89 8.95 28.15
N GLY A 561 -15.98 9.90 28.33
CA GLY A 561 -15.95 11.15 27.56
C GLY A 561 -17.13 12.10 27.83
N THR A 562 -17.88 11.90 28.92
CA THR A 562 -19.14 12.63 29.21
C THR A 562 -18.93 13.97 29.91
N PHE A 563 -17.69 14.30 30.28
CA PHE A 563 -17.36 15.62 30.81
C PHE A 563 -17.48 16.68 29.72
N THR A 564 -17.88 17.89 30.10
CA THR A 564 -18.10 18.99 29.16
C THR A 564 -16.92 19.95 29.12
N ILE A 565 -16.58 20.36 27.90
CA ILE A 565 -15.52 21.31 27.58
C ILE A 565 -16.08 22.52 26.83
N LYS A 566 -15.30 23.60 26.82
CA LYS A 566 -15.49 24.74 25.92
C LYS A 566 -14.12 25.25 25.46
N GLY A 567 -14.06 25.95 24.34
CA GLY A 567 -12.85 26.66 23.91
C GLY A 567 -12.45 27.72 24.94
N SER A 568 -11.16 27.85 25.22
CA SER A 568 -10.67 28.90 26.11
C SER A 568 -10.64 30.27 25.40
N ASP A 569 -10.55 31.34 26.19
CA ASP A 569 -10.36 32.68 25.62
C ASP A 569 -9.02 32.79 24.86
N ALA A 570 -8.01 32.01 25.27
CA ALA A 570 -6.74 31.92 24.54
C ALA A 570 -6.91 31.28 23.16
N PHE A 571 -7.67 30.19 23.06
CA PHE A 571 -7.99 29.55 21.78
C PHE A 571 -8.71 30.52 20.81
N TYR A 572 -9.75 31.22 21.27
CA TYR A 572 -10.49 32.17 20.43
C TYR A 572 -9.71 33.44 20.09
N SER A 573 -8.69 33.80 20.89
CA SER A 573 -7.77 34.87 20.55
C SER A 573 -6.73 34.46 19.51
N LEU A 574 -6.44 33.16 19.41
CA LEU A 574 -5.41 32.60 18.55
C LEU A 574 -5.95 32.22 17.17
N ILE A 575 -7.11 31.57 17.10
CA ILE A 575 -7.58 30.95 15.85
C ILE A 575 -8.78 31.71 15.29
N ARG A 576 -8.72 32.02 13.99
CA ARG A 576 -9.85 32.47 13.19
C ARG A 576 -9.96 31.61 11.92
N PRO A 577 -11.17 31.37 11.38
CA PRO A 577 -11.32 30.85 10.03
C PRO A 577 -10.72 31.86 9.04
N GLY A 578 -9.94 31.38 8.06
CA GLY A 578 -9.36 32.27 7.04
C GLY A 578 -10.42 33.00 6.20
N GLU A 579 -10.15 34.24 5.80
CA GLU A 579 -11.04 35.00 4.89
C GLU A 579 -11.02 34.39 3.47
N TYR A 580 -12.04 33.61 3.12
CA TYR A 580 -12.35 33.25 1.73
C TYR A 580 -12.81 34.51 0.96
N ARG A 581 -11.93 35.16 0.21
CA ARG A 581 -12.32 36.16 -0.79
C ARG A 581 -12.47 35.47 -2.15
N SER A 582 -13.71 35.23 -2.55
CA SER A 582 -14.06 34.91 -3.93
C SER A 582 -13.63 36.06 -4.85
N TYR A 583 -12.57 35.87 -5.63
CA TYR A 583 -12.17 36.76 -6.72
C TYR A 583 -12.60 36.19 -8.07
#